data_AF-A0A7N0TTF3-F1
#
_entry.id   AF-A0A7N0TTF3-F1
#
_cell.length_a   1.000
_cell.length_b   1.000
_cell.length_c   1.000
_cell.angle_alpha   90.00
_cell.angle_beta   90.00
_cell.angle_gamma   90.00
#
_symmetry.space_group_name_H-M   'P 1'
#
loop_
_entity.id
_entity.type
_entity.pdbx_description
1 polymer ?
#
loop_
_entity_poly.entity_id
_entity_poly.type
_entity_poly.pdbx_seq_one_letter_code
_entity_poly.pdbx_strand_id
1 'polypeptide(L)'
;MAETQRFVYRISTAEEWEELTKRGDTSGGELDKSTGCIHLSKLDQLGEGLVYEAVDESNTFPHFYGPSQSFAPLPLDAVTQAEKISLSDGKFSCRLLA
;
A
#
# COMPACT_ATOMS: atom_id res chain seq x y z
N MET A 1 24.00 12.00 5.54
CA MET A 1 23.34 10.70 5.81
C MET A 1 22.11 10.67 4.93
N ALA A 2 22.00 9.69 4.04
CA ALA A 2 20.94 9.66 3.02
C ALA A 2 19.62 9.22 3.65
N GLU A 3 18.67 10.13 3.75
CA GLU A 3 17.26 9.88 4.05
C GLU A 3 16.62 9.30 2.77
N THR A 4 16.77 8.00 2.54
CA THR A 4 16.35 7.34 1.28
C THR A 4 15.83 5.94 1.64
N GLN A 5 14.54 5.60 1.69
CA GLN A 5 13.33 6.14 1.09
C GLN A 5 12.17 6.06 2.11
N ARG A 6 11.09 6.80 1.85
CA ARG A 6 10.05 7.13 2.83
C ARG A 6 8.61 6.81 2.36
N PHE A 7 8.40 5.98 1.34
CA PHE A 7 7.03 5.61 0.95
C PHE A 7 6.84 4.11 0.75
N VAL A 8 5.82 3.54 1.39
CA VAL A 8 5.26 2.24 1.00
C VAL A 8 4.29 2.43 -0.15
N TYR A 9 4.16 1.42 -1.00
CA TYR A 9 3.32 1.47 -2.20
C TYR A 9 2.21 0.43 -2.12
N ARG A 10 1.06 0.78 -2.69
CA ARG A 10 -0.06 -0.11 -2.96
C ARG A 10 -0.40 0.01 -4.43
N ILE A 11 -0.60 -1.13 -5.09
CA ILE A 11 -1.23 -1.16 -6.41
C ILE A 11 -2.71 -1.42 -6.19
N SER A 12 -3.56 -0.57 -6.75
CA SER A 12 -5.00 -0.70 -6.65
C SER A 12 -5.66 -0.67 -8.03
N THR A 13 -6.84 -1.29 -8.13
CA THR A 13 -7.68 -1.14 -9.31
C THR A 13 -8.25 0.29 -9.37
N ALA A 14 -8.75 0.70 -10.54
CA ALA A 14 -9.41 2.00 -10.68
C ALA A 14 -10.65 2.11 -9.77
N GLU A 15 -11.37 1.01 -9.57
CA GLU A 15 -12.55 0.93 -8.70
C GLU A 15 -12.16 1.11 -7.23
N GLU A 16 -11.13 0.40 -6.75
CA GLU A 16 -10.63 0.57 -5.37
C GLU A 16 -10.17 2.00 -5.10
N TRP A 17 -9.53 2.64 -6.08
CA TRP A 17 -9.11 4.04 -5.97
C TRP A 17 -10.31 5.00 -5.92
N GLU A 18 -11.32 4.81 -6.77
CA GLU A 18 -12.55 5.60 -6.75
C GLU A 18 -13.28 5.47 -5.40
N GLU A 19 -13.38 4.25 -4.88
CA GLU A 19 -13.98 3.99 -3.56
C GLU A 19 -13.21 4.69 -2.44
N LEU A 20 -11.88 4.57 -2.42
CA LEU A 20 -11.02 5.26 -1.46
C LEU A 20 -11.24 6.78 -1.50
N THR A 21 -11.26 7.36 -2.70
CA THR A 21 -11.41 8.81 -2.88
C THR A 21 -12.80 9.28 -2.44
N LYS A 22 -13.83 8.44 -2.61
CA LYS A 22 -15.22 8.75 -2.25
C LYS A 22 -15.51 8.57 -0.75
N ARG A 23 -14.93 7.54 -0.13
CA ARG A 23 -15.18 7.17 1.27
C ARG A 23 -14.22 7.85 2.23
N GLY A 24 -13.00 8.15 1.79
CA GLY A 24 -11.92 8.69 2.63
C GLY A 24 -11.02 7.61 3.26
N ASP A 25 -11.33 6.33 3.06
CA ASP A 25 -10.53 5.19 3.51
C ASP A 25 -10.79 3.95 2.62
N THR A 26 -9.92 2.94 2.74
CA THR A 26 -10.11 1.65 2.05
C THR A 26 -9.74 0.45 2.93
N SER A 27 -10.61 -0.54 2.95
CA SER A 27 -10.31 -1.89 3.49
C SER A 27 -9.53 -2.75 2.50
N GLY A 28 -9.19 -2.23 1.32
CA GLY A 28 -8.44 -2.92 0.30
C GLY A 28 -9.22 -3.99 -0.47
N GLY A 29 -8.46 -4.86 -1.13
CA GLY A 29 -8.99 -5.90 -2.02
C GLY A 29 -9.45 -7.13 -1.26
N GLU A 30 -9.86 -8.18 -1.99
CA GLU A 30 -10.33 -9.43 -1.37
C GLU A 30 -9.24 -10.10 -0.53
N LEU A 31 -7.99 -10.04 -0.98
CA LEU A 31 -6.84 -10.56 -0.22
C LEU A 31 -6.69 -9.81 1.11
N ASP A 32 -6.80 -8.48 1.11
CA ASP A 32 -6.67 -7.68 2.32
C ASP A 32 -7.79 -7.96 3.33
N LYS A 33 -9.02 -8.07 2.83
CA LYS A 33 -10.21 -8.38 3.65
C LYS A 33 -10.15 -9.78 4.25
N SER A 34 -9.70 -10.77 3.48
CA SER A 34 -9.63 -12.16 3.93
C SER A 34 -8.48 -12.43 4.90
N THR A 35 -7.38 -11.69 4.79
CA THR A 35 -6.21 -11.80 5.68
C THR A 35 -6.30 -10.90 6.91
N GLY A 36 -7.13 -9.85 6.85
CA GLY A 36 -7.28 -8.89 7.93
C GLY A 36 -6.11 -7.91 8.04
N CYS A 37 -5.39 -7.66 6.94
CA CYS A 37 -4.35 -6.64 6.86
C CYS A 37 -4.31 -6.01 5.46
N ILE A 38 -3.79 -4.78 5.37
CA ILE A 38 -3.55 -4.13 4.08
C ILE A 38 -2.15 -4.49 3.59
N HIS A 39 -2.06 -5.16 2.44
CA HIS A 39 -0.78 -5.50 1.82
C HIS A 39 -0.15 -4.33 1.10
N LEU A 40 1.13 -4.12 1.37
CA LEU A 40 1.92 -3.02 0.84
C LEU A 40 3.26 -3.53 0.32
N SER A 41 3.90 -2.74 -0.53
CA SER A 41 5.26 -2.93 -1.03
C SER A 41 6.20 -1.86 -0.44
N LYS A 42 7.48 -2.19 -0.22
CA LYS A 42 8.49 -1.33 0.46
C LYS A 42 8.63 0.05 -0.21
N LEU A 43 8.85 1.18 0.48
CA LEU A 43 9.70 1.52 1.64
C LEU A 43 9.08 2.52 2.68
N ASP A 44 8.73 2.06 3.88
CA ASP A 44 8.93 2.72 5.20
C ASP A 44 8.27 4.10 5.54
N GLN A 45 6.93 4.27 5.53
CA GLN A 45 6.24 5.36 6.30
C GLN A 45 4.74 5.11 6.64
N LEU A 46 4.40 4.29 7.65
CA LEU A 46 3.01 4.27 8.19
C LEU A 46 2.93 4.22 9.74
N GLY A 47 4.05 4.44 10.44
CA GLY A 47 4.07 4.48 11.92
C GLY A 47 3.82 3.10 12.57
N GLU A 48 3.27 3.09 13.78
CA GLU A 48 3.09 1.88 14.63
C GLU A 48 2.11 0.85 14.05
N GLY A 49 1.26 1.24 13.09
CA GLY A 49 0.35 0.32 12.41
C GLY A 49 1.01 -0.51 11.31
N LEU A 50 2.28 -0.24 10.97
CA LEU A 50 3.03 -0.93 9.91
C LEU A 50 3.89 -2.03 10.50
N VAL A 51 3.67 -3.27 10.06
CA VAL A 51 4.42 -4.45 10.50
C VAL A 51 5.11 -5.07 9.30
N TYR A 52 6.41 -5.38 9.43
CA TYR A 52 7.17 -6.06 8.39
C TYR A 52 7.23 -7.55 8.71
N GLU A 53 6.58 -8.36 7.86
CA GLU A 53 6.54 -9.81 8.04
C GLU A 53 7.33 -10.50 6.94
N ALA A 54 8.06 -11.56 7.32
CA ALA A 54 8.78 -12.39 6.36
C ALA A 54 7.80 -13.22 5.54
N VAL A 55 7.89 -13.11 4.21
CA VAL A 55 7.14 -13.95 3.26
C VAL A 55 7.97 -15.17 2.85
N ASP A 56 9.30 -15.02 2.84
CA ASP A 56 10.28 -16.10 2.69
C ASP A 56 11.58 -15.78 3.45
N GLU A 57 12.62 -16.60 3.31
CA GLU A 57 13.91 -16.44 3.98
C GLU A 57 14.63 -15.11 3.66
N SER A 58 14.28 -14.48 2.55
CA SER A 58 14.97 -13.31 1.99
C SER A 58 14.08 -12.05 1.88
N ASN A 59 12.76 -12.22 1.89
CA ASN A 59 11.81 -11.15 1.63
C ASN A 59 10.90 -10.87 2.82
N THR A 60 10.85 -9.60 3.20
CA THR A 60 9.89 -9.03 4.15
C THR A 60 8.94 -8.09 3.43
N PHE A 61 7.67 -8.08 3.76
CA PHE A 61 6.71 -7.14 3.19
C PHE A 61 5.95 -6.40 4.28
N PRO A 62 5.65 -5.10 4.07
CA PRO A 62 4.85 -4.35 5.00
C PRO A 62 3.36 -4.75 4.92
N HIS A 63 2.77 -5.02 6.07
CA HIS A 63 1.34 -5.12 6.29
C HIS A 63 0.88 -4.00 7.21
N PHE A 64 -0.26 -3.38 6.92
CA PHE A 64 -0.85 -2.38 7.79
C PHE A 64 -2.05 -2.95 8.56
N TYR A 65 -1.95 -2.88 9.89
CA TYR A 65 -2.96 -3.31 10.87
C TYR A 65 -3.50 -2.13 11.70
N GLY A 66 -3.05 -0.90 11.45
CA GLY A 66 -3.41 0.26 12.28
C GLY A 66 -2.92 0.20 13.73
N PRO A 67 -3.19 1.26 14.53
CA PRO A 67 -2.61 1.42 15.87
C PRO A 67 -3.01 0.35 16.89
N SER A 68 -4.19 -0.27 16.72
CA SER A 68 -4.69 -1.34 17.61
C SER A 68 -4.15 -2.73 17.26
N GLN A 69 -3.28 -2.86 16.25
CA GLN A 69 -2.79 -4.15 15.72
C GLN A 69 -3.94 -5.07 15.28
N SER A 70 -4.99 -4.49 14.71
CA SER A 70 -6.19 -5.19 14.26
C SER A 70 -6.68 -4.56 12.97
N PHE A 71 -7.15 -5.35 12.01
CA PHE A 71 -7.57 -4.86 10.70
C PHE A 71 -8.21 -3.46 10.71
N ALA A 72 -7.52 -2.52 10.09
CA ALA A 72 -7.93 -1.12 10.00
C ALA A 72 -7.86 -0.66 8.54
N PRO A 73 -8.85 0.12 8.06
CA PRO A 73 -8.81 0.64 6.71
C PRO A 73 -7.65 1.64 6.57
N LEU A 74 -7.01 1.65 5.40
CA LEU A 74 -5.97 2.64 5.08
C LEU A 74 -6.66 3.98 4.76
N PRO A 75 -6.38 5.05 5.51
CA PRO A 75 -7.02 6.33 5.28
C PRO A 75 -6.45 7.04 4.05
N LEU A 76 -7.27 7.84 3.38
CA LEU A 76 -6.88 8.59 2.19
C LEU A 76 -5.76 9.60 2.48
N ASP A 77 -5.71 10.16 3.68
CA ASP A 77 -4.68 11.13 4.09
C ASP A 77 -3.28 10.50 4.26
N ALA A 78 -3.18 9.16 4.35
CA ALA A 78 -1.91 8.44 4.28
C ALA A 78 -1.36 8.36 2.84
N VAL A 79 -2.18 8.63 1.82
CA VAL A 79 -1.74 8.63 0.42
C VAL A 79 -1.07 9.95 0.08
N THR A 80 0.24 9.93 -0.08
CA THR A 80 1.02 11.13 -0.42
C THR A 80 1.02 11.44 -1.91
N GLN A 81 0.98 10.39 -2.76
CA GLN A 81 0.92 10.48 -4.21
C GLN A 81 0.16 9.28 -4.78
N ALA A 82 -0.52 9.49 -5.90
CA ALA A 82 -1.17 8.43 -6.66
C ALA A 82 -0.98 8.68 -8.16
N GLU A 83 -0.69 7.62 -8.90
CA GLU A 83 -0.53 7.67 -10.34
C GLU A 83 -1.15 6.47 -11.02
N LYS A 84 -1.85 6.73 -12.13
CA LYS A 84 -2.40 5.68 -12.97
C LYS A 84 -1.28 4.94 -13.69
N ILE A 85 -1.13 3.66 -13.39
CA ILE A 85 -0.21 2.77 -14.10
C ILE A 85 -0.75 2.53 -15.51
N SER A 86 0.10 2.76 -16.51
CA SER A 86 -0.24 2.55 -17.92
C SER A 86 0.50 1.33 -18.48
N LEU A 87 -0.21 0.49 -19.24
CA LEU A 87 0.34 -0.69 -19.90
C LEU A 87 0.52 -0.40 -21.39
N SER A 88 1.76 -0.45 -21.86
CA SER A 88 2.12 -0.30 -23.27
C SER A 88 3.18 -1.32 -23.63
N ASP A 89 3.03 -2.02 -24.76
CA ASP A 89 3.98 -3.05 -25.23
C ASP A 89 4.31 -4.12 -24.16
N GLY A 90 3.31 -4.50 -23.36
CA GLY A 90 3.49 -5.48 -22.27
C GLY A 90 4.26 -4.98 -21.05
N LYS A 91 4.66 -3.70 -21.03
CA LYS A 91 5.39 -3.06 -19.93
C LYS A 91 4.50 -2.08 -19.18
N PHE A 92 4.47 -2.20 -17.86
CA PHE A 92 3.86 -1.21 -16.99
C PHE A 92 4.77 0.01 -16.84
N SER A 93 4.19 1.20 -16.88
CA SER A 93 4.86 2.48 -16.72
C SER A 93 4.13 3.35 -15.70
N CYS A 94 4.91 4.03 -14.87
CA CYS A 94 4.46 4.92 -13.81
C CYS A 94 5.63 5.83 -13.44
N ARG A 95 5.43 7.15 -13.31
CA ARG A 95 6.49 8.09 -12.91
C ARG A 95 6.90 7.90 -11.45
N LEU A 96 6.03 7.33 -10.60
CA LEU A 96 6.40 6.93 -9.24
C LEU A 96 7.42 5.78 -9.18
N LEU A 97 7.65 5.08 -10.30
CA LEU A 97 8.60 3.96 -10.41
C LEU A 97 9.86 4.32 -11.21
N ALA A 98 10.02 5.59 -11.62
CA ALA A 98 11.06 6.06 -12.55
C ALA A 98 12.30 6.63 -11.86
#